data_AF-A0A0G0QN73-F1
#
_entry.id   AF-A0A0G0QN73-F1
#
_cell.length_a   1.000
_cell.length_b   1.000
_cell.length_c   1.000
_cell.angle_alpha   90.00
_cell.angle_beta   90.00
_cell.angle_gamma   90.00
#
_symmetry.space_group_name_H-M   'P 1'
#
loop_
_entity.id
_entity.type
_entity.pdbx_description
1 polymer ?
#
loop_
_entity_poly.entity_id
_entity_poly.type
_entity_poly.pdbx_seq_one_letter_code
_entity_poly.pdbx_strand_id
1 'polypeptide(L)'
;MEFTIDQFNNIKKEAEDFYNKIGFTYCPYFAEKINFNTKGLEHLIFKTWNRTRSIEDQFSRFRHLRLAPEVIKNSKTLQGICPTQKFERIKKKDGRWQQVLKLTTYYEFISVLESHGSRVRVKVIIKQIDGGEKFFLSIIPFWGTNKNGERIMYNGHPEID
;
A
#
# COMPACT_ATOMS: atom_id res chain seq x y z
N MET A 1 7.59 2.66 18.61
CA MET A 1 6.21 2.37 19.07
C MET A 1 6.31 1.05 19.77
N GLU A 2 6.02 1.00 21.07
CA GLU A 2 6.02 -0.26 21.81
C GLU A 2 4.64 -0.90 21.68
N PHE A 3 4.60 -2.15 21.22
CA PHE A 3 3.39 -2.96 21.12
C PHE A 3 3.73 -4.41 21.47
N THR A 4 2.76 -5.15 21.99
CA THR A 4 2.93 -6.58 22.31
C THR A 4 2.67 -7.45 21.08
N ILE A 5 3.18 -8.68 21.12
CA ILE A 5 2.93 -9.68 20.07
C ILE A 5 1.41 -9.94 19.90
N ASP A 6 0.65 -9.95 20.99
CA ASP A 6 -0.80 -10.12 20.94
C ASP A 6 -1.50 -8.94 20.26
N GLN A 7 -1.07 -7.71 20.54
CA GLN A 7 -1.56 -6.52 19.85
C GLN A 7 -1.28 -6.60 18.34
N PHE A 8 -0.09 -7.08 17.96
CA PHE A 8 0.25 -7.31 16.56
C PHE A 8 -0.63 -8.37 15.89
N ASN A 9 -0.86 -9.51 16.56
CA ASN A 9 -1.69 -10.58 16.01
C ASN A 9 -3.14 -10.13 15.82
N ASN A 10 -3.68 -9.37 16.79
CA ASN A 10 -5.03 -8.84 16.72
C ASN A 10 -5.18 -7.84 15.57
N ILE A 11 -4.26 -6.86 15.46
CA ILE A 11 -4.36 -5.84 14.39
C ILE A 11 -4.18 -6.46 13.01
N LYS A 12 -3.30 -7.45 12.88
CA LYS A 12 -3.09 -8.17 11.62
C LYS A 12 -4.37 -8.89 11.20
N LYS A 13 -4.98 -9.64 12.11
CA LYS A 13 -6.24 -10.37 11.84
C LYS A 13 -7.37 -9.41 11.44
N GLU A 14 -7.56 -8.34 12.21
CA GLU A 14 -8.57 -7.32 11.89
C GLU A 14 -8.33 -6.66 10.53
N ALA A 15 -7.06 -6.38 10.20
CA ALA A 15 -6.68 -5.76 8.94
C ALA A 15 -6.90 -6.71 7.75
N GLU A 16 -6.56 -7.99 7.88
CA GLU A 16 -6.81 -9.02 6.87
C GLU A 16 -8.32 -9.22 6.65
N ASP A 17 -9.09 -9.36 7.73
CA ASP A 17 -10.56 -9.49 7.68
C ASP A 17 -11.21 -8.27 7.04
N PHE A 18 -10.70 -7.07 7.35
CA PHE A 18 -11.14 -5.83 6.71
C PHE A 18 -10.78 -5.81 5.22
N TYR A 19 -9.53 -6.08 4.86
CA TYR A 19 -9.04 -6.05 3.48
C TYR A 19 -9.86 -6.96 2.56
N ASN A 20 -10.14 -8.18 3.03
CA ASN A 20 -10.92 -9.18 2.29
C ASN A 20 -12.36 -8.72 2.02
N LYS A 21 -12.91 -7.82 2.84
CA LYS A 21 -14.28 -7.28 2.66
C LYS A 21 -14.35 -6.08 1.72
N ILE A 22 -13.24 -5.36 1.48
CA ILE A 22 -13.26 -4.13 0.67
C ILE A 22 -13.61 -4.45 -0.79
N GLY A 23 -12.90 -5.42 -1.38
CA GLY A 23 -12.98 -5.75 -2.80
C GLY A 23 -12.42 -4.65 -3.71
N PHE A 24 -13.11 -3.50 -3.78
CA PHE A 24 -12.68 -2.35 -4.57
C PHE A 24 -13.14 -1.02 -3.95
N THR A 25 -12.53 0.09 -4.38
CA THR A 25 -12.97 1.45 -4.05
C THR A 25 -12.89 2.33 -5.28
N TYR A 26 -13.91 3.15 -5.52
CA TYR A 26 -13.91 4.10 -6.64
C TYR A 26 -12.96 5.28 -6.35
N CYS A 27 -12.12 5.63 -7.32
CA CYS A 27 -11.21 6.77 -7.26
C CYS A 27 -11.67 7.89 -8.20
N PRO A 28 -12.07 9.07 -7.69
CA PRO A 28 -12.50 10.19 -8.52
C PRO A 28 -11.42 10.69 -9.48
N TYR A 29 -10.14 10.72 -9.06
CA TYR A 29 -9.03 11.16 -9.91
C TYR A 29 -8.88 10.32 -11.18
N PHE A 30 -9.04 8.99 -11.08
CA PHE A 30 -8.93 8.09 -12.22
C PHE A 30 -10.27 7.82 -12.93
N ALA A 31 -11.38 8.25 -12.32
CA ALA A 31 -12.73 7.91 -12.73
C ALA A 31 -13.00 6.38 -12.87
N GLU A 32 -12.33 5.55 -12.07
CA GLU A 32 -12.41 4.09 -12.15
C GLU A 32 -12.35 3.41 -10.76
N LYS A 33 -12.52 2.10 -10.72
CA LYS A 33 -12.37 1.27 -9.51
C LYS A 33 -10.92 0.87 -9.29
N ILE A 34 -10.47 0.99 -8.04
CA ILE A 34 -9.17 0.52 -7.57
C ILE A 34 -9.39 -0.75 -6.75
N ASN A 35 -8.76 -1.85 -7.15
CA ASN A 35 -8.97 -3.14 -6.52
C ASN A 35 -8.05 -3.37 -5.31
N PHE A 36 -8.59 -4.03 -4.29
CA PHE A 36 -7.86 -4.53 -3.14
C PHE A 36 -7.71 -6.04 -3.33
N ASN A 37 -6.56 -6.46 -3.85
CA ASN A 37 -6.31 -7.85 -4.27
C ASN A 37 -5.18 -8.51 -3.45
N THR A 38 -4.95 -9.79 -3.69
CA THR A 38 -3.92 -10.55 -2.98
C THR A 38 -2.52 -9.92 -3.08
N LYS A 39 -2.16 -9.31 -4.23
CA LYS A 39 -0.85 -8.67 -4.40
C LYS A 39 -0.66 -7.48 -3.46
N GLY A 40 -1.71 -6.68 -3.25
CA GLY A 40 -1.67 -5.57 -2.31
C GLY A 40 -1.54 -6.05 -0.86
N LEU A 41 -2.30 -7.07 -0.48
CA LEU A 41 -2.21 -7.65 0.87
C LEU A 41 -0.83 -8.27 1.14
N GLU A 42 -0.29 -9.03 0.18
CA GLU A 42 1.06 -9.61 0.28
C GLU A 42 2.12 -8.52 0.46
N HIS A 43 1.97 -7.36 -0.19
CA HIS A 43 2.92 -6.26 -0.08
C HIS A 43 2.96 -5.59 1.30
N LEU A 44 1.84 -5.63 2.05
CA LEU A 44 1.81 -5.19 3.44
C LEU A 44 2.66 -6.09 4.35
N ILE A 45 2.83 -7.36 3.98
CA ILE A 45 3.56 -8.38 4.74
C ILE A 45 5.02 -8.49 4.25
N PHE A 46 5.22 -8.49 2.94
CA PHE A 46 6.50 -8.73 2.28
C PHE A 46 7.01 -7.46 1.60
N LYS A 47 8.28 -7.13 1.85
CA LYS A 47 8.94 -5.98 1.21
C LYS A 47 9.36 -6.28 -0.22
N THR A 48 9.85 -7.50 -0.43
CA THR A 48 10.24 -8.05 -1.73
C THR A 48 9.98 -9.55 -1.72
N TRP A 49 10.16 -10.20 -2.88
CA TRP A 49 10.12 -11.65 -2.96
C TRP A 49 10.96 -12.31 -1.85
N ASN A 50 10.36 -13.24 -1.10
CA ASN A 50 10.97 -13.96 0.02
C ASN A 50 11.57 -13.08 1.13
N ARG A 51 11.17 -11.81 1.26
CA ARG A 51 11.64 -10.92 2.32
C ARG A 51 10.47 -10.28 3.04
N THR A 52 10.16 -10.81 4.22
CA THR A 52 9.16 -10.26 5.13
C THR A 52 9.58 -8.87 5.62
N ARG A 53 8.62 -7.96 5.78
CA ARG A 53 8.82 -6.68 6.47
C ARG A 53 9.04 -6.91 7.96
N SER A 54 9.69 -5.96 8.63
CA SER A 54 9.78 -6.01 10.09
C SER A 54 8.39 -5.97 10.73
N ILE A 55 8.26 -6.43 11.97
CA ILE A 55 6.97 -6.48 12.66
C ILE A 55 6.43 -5.05 12.84
N GLU A 56 7.31 -4.08 13.12
CA GLU A 56 6.96 -2.67 13.26
C GLU A 56 6.43 -2.07 11.94
N ASP A 57 7.07 -2.42 10.83
CA ASP A 57 6.65 -2.00 9.49
C ASP A 57 5.28 -2.55 9.12
N GLN A 58 5.04 -3.83 9.43
CA GLN A 58 3.74 -4.47 9.21
C GLN A 58 2.67 -3.85 10.12
N PHE A 59 2.97 -3.70 11.42
CA PHE A 59 2.06 -3.13 12.41
C PHE A 59 1.60 -1.73 11.97
N SER A 60 2.52 -0.88 11.54
CA SER A 60 2.21 0.46 11.05
C SER A 60 1.27 0.41 9.84
N ARG A 61 1.52 -0.46 8.86
CA ARG A 61 0.68 -0.59 7.66
C ARG A 61 -0.73 -1.10 8.00
N PHE A 62 -0.83 -2.15 8.80
CA PHE A 62 -2.11 -2.71 9.22
C PHE A 62 -2.94 -1.73 10.04
N ARG A 63 -2.30 -0.99 10.94
CA ARG A 63 -2.96 0.05 11.75
C ARG A 63 -3.67 1.10 10.91
N HIS A 64 -3.03 1.53 9.82
CA HIS A 64 -3.57 2.61 8.98
C HIS A 64 -4.42 2.09 7.81
N LEU A 65 -4.52 0.78 7.61
CA LEU A 65 -5.16 0.18 6.42
C LEU A 65 -6.59 0.66 6.17
N ARG A 66 -7.36 0.92 7.24
CA ARG A 66 -8.73 1.44 7.14
C ARG A 66 -8.82 2.81 6.46
N LEU A 67 -7.74 3.58 6.49
CA LEU A 67 -7.67 4.90 5.85
C LEU A 67 -7.49 4.79 4.33
N ALA A 68 -6.93 3.69 3.81
CA ALA A 68 -6.64 3.54 2.39
C ALA A 68 -7.86 3.76 1.47
N PRO A 69 -9.02 3.09 1.67
CA PRO A 69 -10.20 3.33 0.85
C PRO A 69 -10.75 4.77 1.01
N GLU A 70 -10.64 5.36 2.20
CA GLU A 70 -11.08 6.74 2.43
C GLU A 70 -10.23 7.75 1.65
N VAL A 71 -8.91 7.58 1.66
CA VAL A 71 -7.98 8.39 0.85
C VAL A 71 -8.34 8.26 -0.62
N ILE A 72 -8.48 7.04 -1.14
CA ILE A 72 -8.75 6.80 -2.57
C ILE A 72 -10.09 7.44 -2.98
N LYS A 73 -11.15 7.25 -2.17
CA LYS A 73 -12.49 7.76 -2.46
C LYS A 73 -12.57 9.29 -2.48
N ASN A 74 -11.75 9.97 -1.67
CA ASN A 74 -11.75 11.42 -1.54
C ASN A 74 -10.71 12.11 -2.43
N SER A 75 -9.80 11.36 -3.05
CA SER A 75 -8.71 11.92 -3.85
C SER A 75 -9.16 12.38 -5.24
N LYS A 76 -9.00 13.67 -5.49
CA LYS A 76 -9.25 14.31 -6.81
C LYS A 76 -7.98 14.80 -7.50
N THR A 77 -6.84 14.77 -6.79
CA THR A 77 -5.54 15.21 -7.30
C THR A 77 -4.49 14.18 -6.89
N LEU A 78 -3.51 13.96 -7.77
CA LEU A 78 -2.41 13.04 -7.56
C LEU A 78 -1.18 13.80 -7.05
N GLN A 79 -0.46 13.26 -6.07
CA GLN A 79 0.73 13.90 -5.51
C GLN A 79 2.04 13.31 -6.04
N GLY A 80 2.02 12.07 -6.55
CA GLY A 80 3.20 11.44 -7.14
C GLY A 80 2.84 10.46 -8.25
N ILE A 81 3.66 10.43 -9.30
CA ILE A 81 3.60 9.44 -10.38
C ILE A 81 5.01 8.94 -10.70
N CYS A 82 5.18 7.62 -10.78
CA CYS A 82 6.47 7.00 -11.08
C CYS A 82 6.27 5.85 -12.08
N PRO A 83 6.47 6.09 -13.39
CA PRO A 83 6.54 5.03 -14.39
C PRO A 83 7.94 4.40 -14.43
N THR A 84 8.03 3.07 -14.51
CA THR A 84 9.29 2.34 -14.61
C THR A 84 9.12 1.01 -15.34
N GLN A 85 10.18 0.48 -15.96
CA GLN A 85 10.16 -0.83 -16.59
C GLN A 85 10.57 -1.91 -15.59
N LYS A 86 9.72 -2.93 -15.40
CA LYS A 86 9.97 -4.03 -14.47
C LYS A 86 9.67 -5.39 -15.08
N PHE A 87 10.42 -6.40 -14.67
CA PHE A 87 10.10 -7.78 -14.97
C PHE A 87 8.96 -8.24 -14.07
N GLU A 88 7.80 -8.47 -14.67
CA GLU A 88 6.61 -9.00 -14.01
C GLU A 88 6.45 -10.48 -14.33
N ARG A 89 6.06 -11.27 -13.32
CA ARG A 89 5.82 -12.71 -13.48
C ARG A 89 4.41 -12.92 -13.99
N ILE A 90 4.28 -13.44 -15.20
CA ILE A 90 3.01 -13.72 -15.85
C ILE A 90 2.89 -15.23 -16.04
N LYS A 91 1.73 -15.78 -15.69
CA LYS A 91 1.40 -17.18 -15.96
C LYS A 91 0.90 -17.30 -17.38
N LYS A 92 1.57 -18.09 -18.20
CA LYS A 92 1.17 -18.39 -19.57
C LYS A 92 -0.04 -19.32 -19.60
N LYS A 93 -0.68 -19.41 -20.78
CA LYS A 93 -1.77 -20.36 -21.06
C LYS A 93 -1.34 -21.82 -20.86
N ASP A 94 -0.07 -22.14 -21.07
CA ASP A 94 0.53 -23.46 -20.83
C ASP A 94 0.86 -23.72 -19.33
N GLY A 95 0.51 -22.80 -18.44
CA GLY A 95 0.74 -22.89 -17.00
C GLY A 95 2.15 -22.49 -16.55
N ARG A 96 3.10 -22.25 -17.47
CA ARG A 96 4.48 -21.85 -17.13
C ARG A 96 4.52 -20.39 -16.70
N TRP A 97 5.41 -20.08 -15.77
CA TRP A 97 5.70 -18.70 -15.39
C TRP A 97 6.78 -18.12 -16.31
N GLN A 98 6.54 -16.92 -16.82
CA GLN A 98 7.54 -16.15 -17.56
C GLN A 98 7.74 -14.79 -16.91
N GLN A 99 8.98 -14.31 -16.89
CA GLN A 99 9.28 -12.92 -16.59
C GLN A 99 9.22 -12.11 -17.87
N VAL A 100 8.36 -11.09 -17.90
CA VAL A 100 8.20 -10.21 -19.06
C VAL A 100 8.44 -8.78 -18.60
N LEU A 101 9.23 -8.05 -19.37
CA LEU A 101 9.44 -6.63 -19.12
C LEU A 101 8.16 -5.86 -19.45
N LYS A 102 7.62 -5.18 -18.44
CA LYS A 102 6.36 -4.45 -18.51
C LYS A 102 6.52 -3.06 -17.91
N LEU A 103 5.88 -2.07 -18.54
CA LEU A 103 5.75 -0.76 -17.93
C LEU A 103 4.87 -0.89 -16.68
N THR A 104 5.37 -0.38 -15.57
CA THR A 104 4.72 -0.41 -14.28
C THR A 104 4.68 1.00 -13.74
N THR A 105 3.49 1.49 -13.43
CA THR A 105 3.28 2.85 -12.93
C THR A 105 2.79 2.81 -11.50
N TYR A 106 3.44 3.60 -10.63
CA TYR A 106 3.01 3.85 -9.27
C TYR A 106 2.38 5.23 -9.17
N TYR A 107 1.30 5.33 -8.42
CA TYR A 107 0.57 6.55 -8.17
C TYR A 107 0.47 6.77 -6.66
N GLU A 108 0.75 7.98 -6.21
CA GLU A 108 0.78 8.32 -4.80
C GLU A 108 -0.30 9.36 -4.46
N PHE A 109 -1.16 9.00 -3.51
CA PHE A 109 -2.09 9.92 -2.87
C PHE A 109 -1.64 10.21 -1.45
N ILE A 110 -1.56 11.49 -1.09
CA ILE A 110 -1.20 11.93 0.25
C ILE A 110 -2.40 12.62 0.88
N SER A 111 -2.80 12.17 2.06
CA SER A 111 -3.91 12.77 2.81
C SER A 111 -3.57 12.90 4.29
N VAL A 112 -4.24 13.83 4.98
CA VAL A 112 -4.19 14.00 6.44
C VAL A 112 -5.55 13.62 6.99
N LEU A 113 -5.60 12.59 7.81
CA LEU A 113 -6.83 11.99 8.33
C LEU A 113 -6.72 11.79 9.84
N GLU A 114 -7.85 11.77 10.53
CA GLU A 114 -7.91 11.44 11.96
C GLU A 114 -7.74 9.92 12.12
N SER A 115 -6.82 9.49 12.97
CA SER A 115 -6.57 8.09 13.28
C SER A 115 -6.12 7.94 14.72
N HIS A 116 -6.83 7.10 15.49
CA HIS A 116 -6.52 6.82 16.89
C HIS A 116 -6.32 8.08 17.77
N GLY A 117 -7.16 9.10 17.59
CA GLY A 117 -7.12 10.34 18.38
C GLY A 117 -6.00 11.30 18.00
N SER A 118 -5.39 11.14 16.82
CA SER A 118 -4.40 12.07 16.27
C SER A 118 -4.55 12.21 14.77
N ARG A 119 -4.14 13.37 14.23
CA ARG A 119 -4.03 13.55 12.78
C ARG A 119 -2.79 12.86 12.25
N VAL A 120 -3.00 11.86 11.40
CA VAL A 120 -1.93 11.14 10.72
C VAL A 120 -1.93 11.53 9.25
N ARG A 121 -0.76 11.81 8.71
CA ARG A 121 -0.58 11.99 7.27
C ARG A 121 -0.14 10.67 6.67
N VAL A 122 -0.92 10.15 5.74
CA VAL A 122 -0.67 8.87 5.09
C VAL A 122 -0.43 9.06 3.59
N LYS A 123 0.40 8.18 3.04
CA LYS A 123 0.62 8.02 1.61
C LYS A 123 0.05 6.67 1.20
N VAL A 124 -0.91 6.69 0.28
CA VAL A 124 -1.48 5.50 -0.35
C VAL A 124 -0.85 5.33 -1.72
N ILE A 125 -0.34 4.14 -2.00
CA ILE A 125 0.31 3.80 -3.25
C ILE A 125 -0.60 2.87 -4.04
N ILE A 126 -0.85 3.22 -5.29
CA ILE A 126 -1.56 2.41 -6.27
C ILE A 126 -0.55 1.97 -7.32
N LYS A 127 -0.61 0.70 -7.70
CA LYS A 127 0.22 0.11 -8.75
C LYS A 127 -0.64 -0.25 -9.95
N GLN A 128 -0.08 -0.02 -11.13
CA GLN A 128 -0.63 -0.49 -12.40
C GLN A 128 0.47 -1.16 -13.21
N ILE A 129 0.19 -2.37 -13.69
CA ILE A 129 1.05 -3.05 -14.66
C ILE A 129 0.42 -2.87 -16.03
N ASP A 130 1.22 -2.59 -17.05
CA ASP A 130 0.75 -2.37 -18.42
C ASP A 130 -0.16 -3.50 -18.95
N GLY A 131 -1.36 -3.10 -19.38
CA GLY A 131 -2.45 -3.99 -19.80
C GLY A 131 -3.29 -4.56 -18.64
N GLY A 132 -2.99 -4.18 -17.40
CA GLY A 132 -3.73 -4.58 -16.20
C GLY A 132 -4.49 -3.43 -15.53
N GLU A 133 -5.33 -3.81 -14.57
CA GLU A 133 -6.09 -2.92 -13.71
C GLU A 133 -5.22 -2.24 -12.64
N LYS A 134 -5.67 -1.08 -12.15
CA LYS A 134 -5.05 -0.41 -11.01
C LYS A 134 -5.47 -1.08 -9.71
N PHE A 135 -4.51 -1.32 -8.84
CA PHE A 135 -4.76 -1.94 -7.54
C PHE A 135 -4.00 -1.22 -6.43
N PHE A 136 -4.56 -1.28 -5.23
CA PHE A 136 -3.90 -0.82 -4.02
C PHE A 136 -2.63 -1.64 -3.78
N LEU A 137 -1.49 -0.97 -3.61
CA LEU A 137 -0.22 -1.61 -3.29
C LEU A 137 0.07 -1.52 -1.79
N SER A 138 0.08 -0.31 -1.23
CA SER A 138 0.53 -0.06 0.15
C SER A 138 -0.06 1.22 0.73
N ILE A 139 0.02 1.35 2.06
CA ILE A 139 -0.26 2.57 2.80
C ILE A 139 0.82 2.78 3.87
N ILE A 140 1.45 3.94 3.87
CA ILE A 140 2.50 4.26 4.83
C ILE A 140 2.26 5.64 5.48
N PRO A 141 2.66 5.85 6.74
CA PRO A 141 2.78 7.20 7.28
C PRO A 141 3.74 8.02 6.41
N PHE A 142 3.34 9.23 6.01
CA PHE A 142 4.13 10.08 5.10
C PHE A 142 5.27 10.81 5.82
N TRP A 143 5.08 11.09 7.10
CA TRP A 143 6.12 11.63 7.96
C TRP A 143 5.98 10.99 9.34
N GLY A 144 7.10 10.77 9.99
CA GLY A 144 7.18 10.28 11.36
C GLY A 144 8.09 11.18 12.18
N THR A 145 8.25 10.81 13.44
CA THR A 145 9.20 11.45 14.32
C THR A 145 10.26 10.43 14.68
N ASN A 146 11.54 10.79 14.54
CA ASN A 146 12.62 9.91 14.97
C ASN A 146 12.71 9.84 16.50
N LYS A 147 13.60 9.00 17.03
CA LYS A 147 13.80 8.87 18.49
C LYS A 147 14.23 10.19 19.16
N ASN A 148 14.75 11.14 18.39
CA ASN A 148 15.23 12.44 18.85
C ASN A 148 14.17 13.55 18.72
N GLY A 149 12.94 13.24 18.28
CA GLY A 149 11.90 14.26 18.10
C GLY A 149 11.92 14.95 16.73
N GLU A 150 12.83 14.61 15.83
CA GLU A 150 12.97 15.23 14.52
C GLU A 150 11.99 14.63 13.51
N ARG A 151 11.47 15.46 12.60
CA ARG A 151 10.56 15.02 11.54
C ARG A 151 11.35 14.26 10.47
N ILE A 152 10.96 13.01 10.20
CA ILE A 152 11.44 12.24 9.06
C ILE A 152 10.36 12.28 7.98
N MET A 153 10.72 12.65 6.74
CA MET A 153 9.87 12.43 5.56
C MET A 153 10.19 11.09 4.90
N TYR A 154 9.16 10.31 4.60
CA TYR A 154 9.30 9.05 3.88
C TYR A 154 9.16 9.28 2.37
N ASN A 155 10.25 9.73 1.74
CA ASN A 155 10.39 9.81 0.27
C ASN A 155 11.11 8.57 -0.27
N GLY A 156 10.56 7.38 0.02
CA GLY A 156 11.10 6.11 -0.43
C GLY A 156 10.73 5.76 -1.88
N HIS A 157 11.12 4.56 -2.31
CA HIS A 157 10.82 4.06 -3.64
C HIS A 157 9.46 3.34 -3.62
N PRO A 158 8.44 3.75 -4.40
CA PRO A 158 7.06 3.28 -4.26
C PRO A 158 6.86 1.76 -4.29
N GLU A 159 7.70 1.03 -5.03
CA GLU A 159 7.65 -0.44 -5.04
C GLU A 159 8.00 -1.09 -3.69
N ILE A 160 8.84 -0.46 -2.85
CA ILE A 160 9.29 -1.05 -1.57
C ILE A 160 8.62 -0.38 -0.36
N ASP A 161 7.92 0.72 -0.59
CA ASP A 161 7.15 1.49 0.40
C ASP A 161 5.76 0.88 0.58
#